data_AF-A0A0C3BXZ0-F1
#
_entry.id   AF-A0A0C3BXZ0-F1
#
_cell.length_a   1.000
_cell.length_b   1.000
_cell.length_c   1.000
_cell.angle_alpha   90.00
_cell.angle_beta   90.00
_cell.angle_gamma   90.00
#
_symmetry.space_group_name_H-M   'P 1'
#
loop_
_entity.id
_entity.type
_entity.pdbx_description
1 polymer ?
#
loop_
_entity_poly.entity_id
_entity_poly.type
_entity_poly.pdbx_seq_one_letter_code
_entity_poly.pdbx_strand_id
1 'polypeptide(L)'
;MQLDPIFTGLLQNNELPSEANCQEAIQLRSETRKDLLDIDTEIQRLIAKLEQAQSNEDRLRNDAELQRLQARRERLQRSLDIYNTILSPARRLLPDILREIFNHCVDQTYPNLSATGAPMLLTRISSLWRSVALSSPRIWTRLHIPLPGDPRFSSDFWESNDRGLELRRRRHIFSKTLEVQCQAVKEWLDRSGSLPLSLSISYPSGYLQTATQHGVDGAGEEEDEIDPLFGIIQPFAPRWRHLHLSIPLYIYQKLERKITLDSLSMLRYLNIHLHHLHYPRATQPTVIPLYIIELPSLEKLSLNCLRLTTNLGQYRNFWKGLTDICFESPVTEAHFLEMLRQCHNLISLDVNIASPWVLDSSELNLTMVVLPHLESLKVRETGSPSRAISAVNAPSVKLLEYRCPDRYANYDFIEEESSVMVRPESLVWLISNAAASLQTLSIDPHAFESEHILECLRLAIHVKELIFGPDMRPGAYISKECVGYEPDPFDLEAFTVRTTEYDFSCPASGSIPLQSEILLPNLESLDMNDSYIIAKITDETLRRILTSRIDAAQRGMTSPLRRVKIRLWRQKEIDIVPEILARAHDVGIEMKLDLLYRPSAHHQQIGEILNWD
;
A
#
# COMPACT_ATOMS: atom_id res chain seq x y z
N MET A 1 13.92 -4.85 -47.58
CA MET A 1 14.40 -6.24 -47.47
C MET A 1 13.16 -7.09 -47.53
N GLN A 2 13.01 -7.97 -48.53
CA GLN A 2 11.94 -8.97 -48.48
C GLN A 2 12.40 -10.01 -47.46
N LEU A 3 11.76 -10.01 -46.29
CA LEU A 3 11.95 -11.06 -45.30
C LEU A 3 11.29 -12.33 -45.81
N ASP A 4 11.86 -13.48 -45.45
CA ASP A 4 11.22 -14.76 -45.69
C ASP A 4 9.78 -14.73 -45.13
N PRO A 5 8.76 -15.18 -45.90
CA PRO A 5 7.39 -15.28 -45.43
C PRO A 5 7.26 -16.00 -44.08
N ILE A 6 8.10 -17.01 -43.82
CA ILE A 6 8.15 -17.78 -42.58
C ILE A 6 8.58 -16.91 -41.40
N PHE A 7 9.67 -16.14 -41.55
CA PHE A 7 10.11 -15.19 -40.52
C PHE A 7 9.10 -14.08 -40.30
N THR A 8 8.44 -13.62 -41.36
CA THR A 8 7.36 -12.64 -41.26
C THR A 8 6.19 -13.19 -40.42
N GLY A 9 5.81 -14.45 -40.62
CA GLY A 9 4.78 -15.12 -39.81
C GLY A 9 5.21 -15.27 -38.34
N LEU A 10 6.45 -15.67 -38.07
CA LEU A 10 6.98 -15.80 -36.71
C LEU A 10 7.09 -14.47 -35.96
N LEU A 11 7.17 -13.33 -36.66
CA LEU A 11 7.13 -12.01 -36.05
C LEU A 11 5.72 -11.55 -35.67
N GLN A 12 4.68 -12.16 -36.26
CA GLN A 12 3.28 -11.83 -35.98
C GLN A 12 2.71 -12.62 -34.79
N ASN A 13 3.41 -13.64 -34.31
CA ASN A 13 3.00 -14.47 -33.19
C ASN A 13 4.19 -14.84 -32.29
N ASN A 14 3.93 -15.48 -31.15
CA ASN A 14 4.98 -15.94 -30.25
C ASN A 14 5.11 -17.48 -30.25
N GLU A 15 4.90 -18.11 -31.41
CA GLU A 15 5.05 -19.56 -31.56
C GLU A 15 6.53 -19.98 -31.59
N LEU A 16 6.78 -21.22 -31.15
CA LEU A 16 8.10 -21.82 -31.17
C LEU A 16 8.51 -22.09 -32.63
N PRO A 17 9.61 -21.51 -33.13
CA PRO A 17 10.10 -21.82 -34.46
C PRO A 17 10.58 -23.28 -34.53
N SER A 18 10.48 -23.91 -35.71
CA SER A 18 11.07 -25.23 -35.94
C SER A 18 12.59 -25.20 -35.71
N GLU A 19 13.19 -26.37 -35.46
CA GLU A 19 14.64 -26.46 -35.27
C GLU A 19 15.41 -25.97 -36.50
N ALA A 20 14.93 -26.32 -37.71
CA ALA A 20 15.50 -25.84 -38.96
C ALA A 20 15.46 -24.30 -39.06
N ASN A 21 14.32 -23.69 -38.75
CA ASN A 21 14.17 -22.23 -38.78
C ASN A 21 15.05 -21.55 -37.70
N CYS A 22 15.23 -22.21 -36.54
CA CYS A 22 16.15 -21.73 -35.51
C CYS A 22 17.60 -21.77 -36.00
N GLN A 23 18.02 -22.86 -36.64
CA GLN A 23 19.37 -23.01 -37.17
C GLN A 23 19.65 -21.98 -38.28
N GLU A 24 18.69 -21.79 -39.19
CA GLU A 24 18.77 -20.78 -40.23
C GLU A 24 18.85 -19.36 -39.65
N ALA A 25 18.00 -19.02 -38.68
CA ALA A 25 18.05 -17.72 -38.02
C ALA A 25 19.38 -17.50 -37.24
N ILE A 26 19.95 -18.55 -36.64
CA ILE A 26 21.26 -18.48 -35.98
C ILE A 26 22.36 -18.21 -37.01
N GLN A 27 22.33 -18.90 -38.15
CA GLN A 27 23.29 -18.70 -39.23
C GLN A 27 23.19 -17.28 -39.79
N LEU A 28 22.00 -16.85 -40.21
CA LEU A 28 21.77 -15.51 -40.75
C LEU A 28 22.14 -14.41 -39.75
N ARG A 29 21.86 -14.60 -38.46
CA ARG A 29 22.30 -13.68 -37.40
C ARG A 29 23.83 -13.61 -37.31
N SER A 30 24.52 -14.75 -37.42
CA SER A 30 25.98 -14.79 -37.40
C SER A 30 26.60 -14.07 -38.61
N GLU A 31 26.08 -14.33 -39.80
CA GLU A 31 26.50 -13.68 -41.05
C GLU A 31 26.25 -12.17 -41.00
N THR A 32 25.03 -11.76 -40.62
CA THR A 32 24.65 -10.35 -40.48
C THR A 32 25.53 -9.63 -39.45
N ARG A 33 25.91 -10.31 -38.36
CA ARG A 33 26.79 -9.74 -37.33
C ARG A 33 28.21 -9.53 -37.85
N LYS A 34 28.70 -10.43 -38.70
CA LYS A 34 29.99 -10.27 -39.37
C LYS A 34 29.96 -9.11 -40.35
N ASP A 35 28.93 -9.03 -41.20
CA ASP A 35 28.75 -7.91 -42.13
C ASP A 35 28.65 -6.56 -41.39
N LEU A 36 27.98 -6.54 -40.24
CA LEU A 36 27.87 -5.35 -39.41
C LEU A 36 29.25 -4.92 -38.89
N LEU A 37 30.07 -5.86 -38.43
CA LEU A 37 31.44 -5.58 -37.99
C LEU A 37 32.29 -5.05 -39.14
N ASP A 38 32.20 -5.65 -40.32
CA ASP A 38 32.94 -5.20 -41.51
C ASP A 38 32.53 -3.75 -41.89
N ILE A 39 31.22 -3.44 -41.86
CA ILE A 39 30.73 -2.07 -42.10
C ILE A 39 31.19 -1.10 -41.01
N ASP A 40 31.13 -1.49 -39.73
CA ASP A 40 31.61 -0.65 -38.64
C ASP A 40 33.09 -0.33 -38.82
N THR A 41 33.92 -1.29 -39.26
CA THR A 41 35.34 -1.02 -39.56
C THR A 41 35.52 -0.06 -40.74
N GLU A 42 34.70 -0.18 -41.79
CA GLU A 42 34.80 0.71 -42.95
C GLU A 42 34.30 2.13 -42.63
N ILE A 43 33.26 2.26 -41.79
CA ILE A 43 32.81 3.54 -41.24
C ILE A 43 33.95 4.21 -40.46
N GLN A 44 34.64 3.49 -39.58
CA GLN A 44 35.77 4.04 -38.83
C GLN A 44 36.93 4.49 -39.75
N ARG A 45 37.22 3.73 -40.81
CA ARG A 45 38.22 4.12 -41.83
C ARG A 45 37.82 5.39 -42.58
N LEU A 46 36.53 5.54 -42.94
CA LEU A 46 36.04 6.73 -43.64
C LEU A 46 36.05 7.96 -42.74
N ILE A 47 35.71 7.83 -41.46
CA ILE A 47 35.82 8.91 -40.47
C ILE A 47 37.28 9.40 -40.39
N ALA A 48 38.25 8.50 -40.28
CA ALA A 48 39.67 8.87 -40.27
C ALA A 48 40.12 9.55 -41.58
N LYS A 49 39.62 9.12 -42.74
CA LYS A 49 39.89 9.78 -44.03
C LYS A 49 39.28 11.18 -44.12
N LEU A 50 38.10 11.40 -43.54
CA LEU A 50 37.44 12.71 -43.48
C LEU A 50 38.24 13.71 -42.63
N GLU A 51 38.81 13.26 -41.52
CA GLU A 51 39.69 14.08 -40.67
C GLU A 51 40.98 14.52 -41.40
N GLN A 52 41.49 13.70 -42.32
CA GLN A 52 42.73 13.95 -43.07
C GLN A 52 42.51 14.65 -44.43
N ALA A 53 41.26 14.88 -44.85
CA ALA A 53 40.95 15.41 -46.17
C ALA A 53 41.27 16.92 -46.29
N GLN A 54 42.10 17.27 -47.30
CA GLN A 54 42.53 18.65 -47.58
C GLN A 54 41.67 19.37 -48.64
N SER A 55 40.90 18.62 -49.45
CA SER A 55 40.01 19.16 -50.49
C SER A 55 38.54 19.09 -50.06
N ASN A 56 37.77 20.14 -50.35
CA ASN A 56 36.33 20.18 -50.08
C ASN A 56 35.55 19.13 -50.91
N GLU A 57 36.01 18.81 -52.12
CA GLU A 57 35.38 17.80 -52.98
C GLU A 57 35.55 16.39 -52.38
N ASP A 58 36.74 16.08 -51.85
CA ASP A 58 37.01 14.80 -51.19
C ASP A 58 36.22 14.66 -49.88
N ARG A 59 36.05 15.75 -49.12
CA ARG A 59 35.19 15.77 -47.93
C ARG A 59 33.74 15.45 -48.29
N LEU A 60 33.18 16.13 -49.29
CA LEU A 60 31.79 15.92 -49.70
C LEU A 60 31.56 14.48 -50.20
N ARG A 61 32.52 13.93 -50.97
CA ARG A 61 32.46 12.55 -51.47
C ARG A 61 32.50 11.52 -50.34
N ASN A 62 33.39 11.71 -49.37
CA ASN A 62 33.52 10.79 -48.24
C ASN A 62 32.32 10.89 -47.28
N ASP A 63 31.75 12.08 -47.07
CA ASP A 63 30.52 12.26 -46.28
C ASP A 63 29.33 11.52 -46.91
N ALA A 64 29.18 11.59 -48.25
CA ALA A 64 28.12 10.86 -48.94
C ALA A 64 28.27 9.34 -48.81
N GLU A 65 29.50 8.80 -48.87
CA GLU A 65 29.74 7.37 -48.66
C GLU A 65 29.56 6.97 -47.19
N LEU A 66 29.93 7.83 -46.24
CA LEU A 66 29.68 7.62 -44.81
C LEU A 66 28.18 7.51 -44.52
N GLN A 67 27.37 8.43 -45.06
CA GLN A 67 25.91 8.37 -44.94
C GLN A 67 25.34 7.08 -45.52
N ARG A 68 25.87 6.63 -46.66
CA ARG A 68 25.47 5.37 -47.30
C ARG A 68 25.80 4.15 -46.41
N LEU A 69 26.99 4.11 -45.82
CA LEU A 69 27.38 3.03 -44.91
C LEU A 69 26.58 3.05 -43.61
N GLN A 70 26.30 4.22 -43.04
CA GLN A 70 25.43 4.38 -41.87
C GLN A 70 24.01 3.84 -42.15
N ALA A 71 23.41 4.20 -43.28
CA ALA A 71 22.11 3.66 -43.67
C ALA A 71 22.13 2.13 -43.84
N ARG A 72 23.24 1.58 -44.36
CA ARG A 72 23.43 0.12 -44.47
C ARG A 72 23.58 -0.54 -43.09
N ARG A 73 24.34 0.08 -42.18
CA ARG A 73 24.50 -0.36 -40.78
C ARG A 73 23.16 -0.45 -40.07
N GLU A 74 22.33 0.59 -40.16
CA GLU A 74 20.98 0.60 -39.58
C GLU A 74 20.08 -0.51 -40.14
N ARG A 75 20.23 -0.85 -41.42
CA ARG A 75 19.48 -1.94 -42.05
C ARG A 75 19.93 -3.31 -41.52
N LEU A 76 21.24 -3.52 -41.33
CA LEU A 76 21.74 -4.75 -40.73
C LEU A 76 21.33 -4.87 -39.26
N GLN A 77 21.37 -3.77 -38.50
CA GLN A 77 20.90 -3.75 -37.12
C GLN A 77 19.43 -4.18 -37.01
N ARG A 78 18.55 -3.60 -37.83
CA ARG A 78 17.14 -4.01 -37.90
C ARG A 78 16.96 -5.50 -38.23
N SER A 79 17.86 -6.06 -39.04
CA SER A 79 17.83 -7.49 -39.39
C SER A 79 18.26 -8.35 -38.20
N LEU A 80 19.28 -7.93 -37.44
CA LEU A 80 19.67 -8.61 -36.20
C LEU A 80 18.55 -8.61 -35.16
N ASP A 81 17.83 -7.49 -35.02
CA ASP A 81 16.73 -7.38 -34.07
C ASP A 81 15.60 -8.37 -34.39
N ILE A 82 15.34 -8.60 -35.69
CA ILE A 82 14.40 -9.63 -36.16
C ILE A 82 14.87 -11.03 -35.74
N TYR A 83 16.13 -11.39 -36.02
CA TYR A 83 16.63 -12.72 -35.65
C TYR A 83 16.68 -12.92 -34.13
N ASN A 84 17.02 -11.88 -33.37
CA ASN A 84 16.96 -11.91 -31.90
C ASN A 84 15.53 -12.11 -31.39
N THR A 85 14.54 -11.49 -32.03
CA THR A 85 13.12 -11.66 -31.69
C THR A 85 12.65 -13.10 -31.94
N ILE A 86 13.06 -13.69 -33.07
CA ILE A 86 12.75 -15.09 -33.42
C ILE A 86 13.45 -16.05 -32.46
N LEU A 87 14.69 -15.76 -32.08
CA LEU A 87 15.50 -16.58 -31.17
C LEU A 87 15.26 -16.26 -29.68
N SER A 88 14.24 -15.48 -29.36
CA SER A 88 13.93 -15.07 -27.99
C SER A 88 13.82 -16.28 -27.06
N PRO A 89 14.50 -16.28 -25.90
CA PRO A 89 14.41 -17.37 -24.91
C PRO A 89 12.98 -17.67 -24.46
N ALA A 90 12.11 -16.65 -24.45
CA ALA A 90 10.72 -16.76 -24.04
C ALA A 90 9.90 -17.77 -24.88
N ARG A 91 10.32 -18.04 -26.13
CA ARG A 91 9.67 -19.03 -27.00
C ARG A 91 10.04 -20.47 -26.64
N ARG A 92 11.09 -20.69 -25.85
CA ARG A 92 11.65 -22.02 -25.51
C ARG A 92 11.52 -22.39 -24.03
N LEU A 93 10.86 -21.55 -23.23
CA LEU A 93 10.64 -21.84 -21.83
C LEU A 93 9.80 -23.11 -21.68
N LEU A 94 10.25 -24.00 -20.81
CA LEU A 94 9.51 -25.22 -20.48
C LEU A 94 8.18 -24.87 -19.79
N PRO A 95 7.13 -25.69 -19.96
CA PRO A 95 5.84 -25.47 -19.31
C PRO A 95 5.93 -25.21 -17.81
N ASP A 96 6.79 -25.92 -17.08
CA ASP A 96 6.91 -25.76 -15.62
C ASP A 96 7.51 -24.41 -15.21
N ILE A 97 8.48 -23.91 -15.99
CA ILE A 97 9.05 -22.58 -15.76
C ILE A 97 8.02 -21.49 -16.07
N LEU A 98 7.23 -21.67 -17.14
CA LEU A 98 6.12 -20.76 -17.45
C LEU A 98 5.08 -20.73 -16.33
N ARG A 99 4.72 -21.89 -15.76
CA ARG A 99 3.78 -21.97 -14.62
C ARG A 99 4.26 -21.16 -13.43
N GLU A 100 5.54 -21.29 -13.09
CA GLU A 100 6.11 -20.55 -11.96
C GLU A 100 6.13 -19.04 -12.22
N ILE A 101 6.53 -18.62 -13.42
CA ILE A 101 6.44 -17.22 -13.83
C ILE A 101 4.99 -16.72 -13.73
N PHE A 102 4.01 -17.49 -14.21
CA PHE A 102 2.61 -17.09 -14.21
C PHE A 102 2.04 -16.94 -12.80
N ASN A 103 2.47 -17.76 -11.84
CA ASN A 103 2.08 -17.60 -10.43
C ASN A 103 2.54 -16.23 -9.91
N HIS A 104 3.81 -15.87 -10.12
CA HIS A 104 4.34 -14.58 -9.71
C HIS A 104 3.66 -13.38 -10.39
N CYS A 105 3.11 -13.56 -11.61
CA CYS A 105 2.33 -12.51 -12.28
C CYS A 105 0.99 -12.19 -11.60
N VAL A 106 0.45 -13.09 -10.75
CA VAL A 106 -0.88 -12.95 -10.12
C VAL A 106 -0.84 -12.92 -8.58
N ASP A 107 0.31 -13.14 -7.97
CA ASP A 107 0.46 -13.26 -6.51
C ASP A 107 0.23 -11.94 -5.74
N GLN A 108 0.34 -10.78 -6.38
CA GLN A 108 0.34 -9.49 -5.66
C GLN A 108 -1.01 -8.78 -5.61
N THR A 109 -1.97 -9.12 -6.47
CA THR A 109 -3.24 -8.39 -6.59
C THR A 109 -4.43 -9.35 -6.75
N TYR A 110 -5.66 -8.81 -6.67
CA TYR A 110 -6.85 -9.51 -7.17
C TYR A 110 -6.97 -9.19 -8.66
N PRO A 111 -6.73 -10.15 -9.57
CA PRO A 111 -6.87 -9.90 -10.99
C PRO A 111 -8.28 -9.45 -11.34
N ASN A 112 -8.42 -8.47 -12.23
CA ASN A 112 -9.70 -8.13 -12.83
C ASN A 112 -9.96 -9.01 -14.06
N LEU A 113 -11.18 -8.94 -14.59
CA LEU A 113 -11.58 -9.66 -15.81
C LEU A 113 -10.99 -9.05 -17.11
N SER A 114 -10.00 -8.15 -17.01
CA SER A 114 -9.45 -7.46 -18.19
C SER A 114 -8.63 -8.41 -19.06
N ALA A 115 -8.83 -8.28 -20.38
CA ALA A 115 -8.01 -8.93 -21.40
C ALA A 115 -6.52 -8.54 -21.34
N THR A 116 -6.21 -7.37 -20.78
CA THR A 116 -4.85 -6.82 -20.73
C THR A 116 -4.12 -7.15 -19.43
N GLY A 117 -4.81 -7.72 -18.44
CA GLY A 117 -4.22 -8.15 -17.17
C GLY A 117 -3.92 -9.64 -17.13
N ALA A 118 -2.91 -10.06 -16.35
CA ALA A 118 -2.73 -11.47 -16.02
C ALA A 118 -3.88 -11.95 -15.11
N PRO A 119 -4.33 -13.22 -15.20
CA PRO A 119 -3.86 -14.28 -16.09
C PRO A 119 -4.42 -14.22 -17.52
N MET A 120 -5.40 -13.36 -17.82
CA MET A 120 -6.05 -13.33 -19.15
C MET A 120 -5.08 -13.02 -20.29
N LEU A 121 -4.19 -12.04 -20.10
CA LEU A 121 -3.14 -11.71 -21.05
C LEU A 121 -2.26 -12.92 -21.40
N LEU A 122 -1.94 -13.76 -20.40
CA LEU A 122 -1.11 -14.96 -20.57
C LEU A 122 -1.76 -15.97 -21.51
N THR A 123 -3.10 -15.99 -21.57
CA THR A 123 -3.85 -16.83 -22.51
C THR A 123 -3.84 -16.33 -23.96
N ARG A 124 -3.25 -15.17 -24.24
CA ARG A 124 -3.31 -14.48 -25.55
C ARG A 124 -1.96 -14.35 -26.24
N ILE A 125 -0.87 -14.76 -25.61
CA ILE A 125 0.50 -14.59 -26.13
C ILE A 125 0.87 -15.62 -27.20
N SER A 126 0.70 -16.92 -26.90
CA SER A 126 0.95 -18.02 -27.84
C SER A 126 0.07 -19.22 -27.53
N SER A 127 0.03 -20.21 -28.42
CA SER A 127 -0.65 -21.49 -28.20
C SER A 127 -0.10 -22.24 -26.99
N LEU A 128 1.22 -22.26 -26.82
CA LEU A 128 1.90 -22.85 -25.65
C LEU A 128 1.49 -22.13 -24.36
N TRP A 129 1.63 -20.80 -24.31
CA TRP A 129 1.30 -20.03 -23.11
C TRP A 129 -0.18 -20.15 -22.74
N ARG A 130 -1.06 -20.16 -23.75
CA ARG A 130 -2.49 -20.42 -23.56
C ARG A 130 -2.73 -21.79 -22.94
N SER A 131 -2.14 -22.85 -23.50
CA SER A 131 -2.28 -24.20 -22.96
C SER A 131 -1.79 -24.29 -21.50
N VAL A 132 -0.64 -23.68 -21.19
CA VAL A 132 -0.08 -23.66 -19.84
C VAL A 132 -0.97 -22.87 -18.88
N ALA A 133 -1.38 -21.65 -19.24
CA ALA A 133 -2.22 -20.81 -18.39
C ALA A 133 -3.59 -21.46 -18.11
N LEU A 134 -4.24 -22.02 -19.13
CA LEU A 134 -5.53 -22.69 -18.98
C LEU A 134 -5.44 -23.99 -18.15
N SER A 135 -4.31 -24.70 -18.20
CA SER A 135 -4.08 -25.93 -17.42
C SER A 135 -3.48 -25.70 -16.03
N SER A 136 -3.42 -24.45 -15.55
CA SER A 136 -2.79 -24.09 -14.28
C SER A 136 -3.80 -23.51 -13.29
N PRO A 137 -4.54 -24.33 -12.52
CA PRO A 137 -5.63 -23.86 -11.66
C PRO A 137 -5.22 -22.78 -10.65
N ARG A 138 -3.97 -22.80 -10.18
CA ARG A 138 -3.45 -21.86 -9.16
C ARG A 138 -3.60 -20.40 -9.57
N ILE A 139 -3.37 -20.07 -10.84
CA ILE A 139 -3.44 -18.67 -11.31
C ILE A 139 -4.87 -18.13 -11.40
N TRP A 140 -5.88 -19.01 -11.29
CA TRP A 140 -7.30 -18.69 -11.34
C TRP A 140 -7.95 -18.65 -9.94
N THR A 141 -7.17 -18.81 -8.87
CA THR A 141 -7.69 -18.87 -7.48
C THR A 141 -8.10 -17.52 -6.90
N ARG A 142 -7.70 -16.42 -7.55
CA ARG A 142 -8.00 -15.04 -7.12
C ARG A 142 -8.78 -14.33 -8.20
N LEU A 143 -9.79 -13.54 -7.80
CA LEU A 143 -10.60 -12.77 -8.74
C LEU A 143 -11.19 -11.51 -8.08
N HIS A 144 -11.12 -10.39 -8.80
CA HIS A 144 -11.89 -9.19 -8.52
C HIS A 144 -13.13 -9.12 -9.42
N ILE A 145 -14.29 -8.95 -8.82
CA ILE A 145 -15.61 -8.89 -9.46
C ILE A 145 -16.22 -7.50 -9.21
N PRO A 146 -16.03 -6.54 -10.13
CA PRO A 146 -16.65 -5.22 -10.01
C PRO A 146 -18.13 -5.32 -10.37
N LEU A 147 -19.02 -4.92 -9.47
CA LEU A 147 -20.45 -4.82 -9.79
C LEU A 147 -20.67 -3.67 -10.80
N PRO A 148 -21.56 -3.81 -11.78
CA PRO A 148 -21.79 -2.82 -12.84
C PRO A 148 -22.41 -1.48 -12.37
N GLY A 149 -22.66 -1.29 -11.07
CA GLY A 149 -23.31 -0.09 -10.51
C GLY A 149 -24.83 -0.16 -10.60
N ASP A 150 -25.51 0.97 -10.46
CA ASP A 150 -26.97 1.05 -10.60
C ASP A 150 -27.30 1.84 -11.88
N PRO A 151 -28.03 1.23 -12.84
CA PRO A 151 -28.27 1.81 -14.15
C PRO A 151 -29.10 3.10 -14.11
N ARG A 152 -29.72 3.43 -12.96
CA ARG A 152 -30.44 4.69 -12.73
C ARG A 152 -29.48 5.88 -12.63
N PHE A 153 -28.22 5.64 -12.27
CA PHE A 153 -27.22 6.68 -12.09
C PHE A 153 -26.22 6.64 -13.25
N SER A 154 -25.64 7.80 -13.61
CA SER A 154 -24.55 7.95 -14.59
C SER A 154 -23.35 8.59 -13.91
N SER A 155 -22.12 8.20 -14.28
CA SER A 155 -20.92 8.94 -13.90
C SER A 155 -20.85 10.29 -14.62
N ASP A 156 -21.41 10.35 -15.82
CA ASP A 156 -21.36 11.52 -16.70
C ASP A 156 -22.62 12.33 -16.45
N PHE A 157 -22.46 13.43 -15.72
CA PHE A 157 -23.49 14.43 -15.48
C PHE A 157 -23.79 15.19 -16.77
N TRP A 158 -24.93 14.90 -17.38
CA TRP A 158 -25.64 15.84 -18.23
C TRP A 158 -27.14 15.58 -18.10
N GLU A 159 -27.89 16.62 -17.69
CA GLU A 159 -29.34 16.61 -17.60
C GLU A 159 -29.92 16.39 -18.99
N SER A 160 -30.29 15.14 -19.29
CA SER A 160 -31.12 14.83 -20.46
C SER A 160 -32.59 15.03 -20.11
N ASN A 161 -33.32 15.77 -20.96
CA ASN A 161 -34.76 15.96 -20.82
C ASN A 161 -35.59 14.69 -21.07
N ASP A 162 -34.98 13.58 -21.54
CA ASP A 162 -35.67 12.30 -21.76
C ASP A 162 -35.13 11.20 -20.84
N ARG A 163 -35.57 11.23 -19.57
CA ARG A 163 -35.15 10.27 -18.54
C ARG A 163 -35.60 8.83 -18.84
N GLY A 164 -36.68 8.65 -19.60
CA GLY A 164 -37.31 7.34 -19.81
C GLY A 164 -36.60 6.47 -20.84
N LEU A 165 -36.30 7.02 -22.02
CA LEU A 165 -35.59 6.27 -23.07
C LEU A 165 -34.13 5.99 -22.70
N GLU A 166 -33.47 6.95 -22.04
CA GLU A 166 -32.09 6.80 -21.61
C GLU A 166 -31.95 5.74 -20.50
N LEU A 167 -32.88 5.67 -19.55
CA LEU A 167 -32.90 4.61 -18.53
C LEU A 167 -33.07 3.21 -19.14
N ARG A 168 -33.97 3.06 -20.13
CA ARG A 168 -34.14 1.78 -20.85
C ARG A 168 -32.85 1.36 -21.56
N ARG A 169 -32.17 2.31 -22.22
CA ARG A 169 -30.89 2.05 -22.87
C ARG A 169 -29.83 1.61 -21.87
N ARG A 170 -29.74 2.28 -20.72
CA ARG A 170 -28.80 1.93 -19.64
C ARG A 170 -29.06 0.56 -19.06
N ARG A 171 -30.32 0.19 -18.77
CA ARG A 171 -30.68 -1.16 -18.32
C ARG A 171 -30.34 -2.24 -19.34
N HIS A 172 -30.54 -1.96 -20.63
CA HIS A 172 -30.15 -2.89 -21.69
C HIS A 172 -28.63 -3.12 -21.74
N ILE A 173 -27.84 -2.05 -21.62
CA ILE A 173 -26.38 -2.13 -21.55
C ILE A 173 -25.95 -2.87 -20.28
N PHE A 174 -26.58 -2.56 -19.15
CA PHE A 174 -26.37 -3.21 -17.87
C PHE A 174 -26.60 -4.73 -17.97
N SER A 175 -27.76 -5.17 -18.46
CA SER A 175 -28.09 -6.60 -18.59
C SER A 175 -27.06 -7.33 -19.44
N LYS A 176 -26.71 -6.78 -20.61
CA LYS A 176 -25.68 -7.38 -21.48
C LYS A 176 -24.31 -7.44 -20.81
N THR A 177 -23.93 -6.40 -20.07
CA THR A 177 -22.65 -6.35 -19.37
C THR A 177 -22.62 -7.41 -18.26
N LEU A 178 -23.70 -7.53 -17.49
CA LEU A 178 -23.83 -8.52 -16.44
C LEU A 178 -23.82 -9.96 -16.98
N GLU A 179 -24.51 -10.23 -18.10
CA GLU A 179 -24.49 -11.54 -18.75
C GLU A 179 -23.08 -11.96 -19.16
N VAL A 180 -22.34 -11.08 -19.85
CA VAL A 180 -20.95 -11.33 -20.24
C VAL A 180 -20.06 -11.53 -19.02
N GLN A 181 -20.26 -10.71 -17.98
CA GLN A 181 -19.52 -10.83 -16.74
C GLN A 181 -19.80 -12.14 -16.02
N CYS A 182 -21.07 -12.57 -15.92
CA CYS A 182 -21.44 -13.85 -15.31
C CYS A 182 -20.76 -15.02 -16.01
N GLN A 183 -20.73 -15.01 -17.34
CA GLN A 183 -20.05 -16.05 -18.11
C GLN A 183 -18.53 -16.05 -17.85
N ALA A 184 -17.91 -14.87 -17.83
CA ALA A 184 -16.47 -14.74 -17.57
C ALA A 184 -16.10 -15.17 -16.14
N VAL A 185 -16.89 -14.77 -15.13
CA VAL A 185 -16.71 -15.17 -13.73
C VAL A 185 -16.86 -16.69 -13.59
N LYS A 186 -17.90 -17.28 -14.19
CA LYS A 186 -18.11 -18.73 -14.15
C LYS A 186 -16.90 -19.48 -14.73
N GLU A 187 -16.48 -19.11 -15.94
CA GLU A 187 -15.35 -19.75 -16.60
C GLU A 187 -14.04 -19.60 -15.80
N TRP A 188 -13.84 -18.45 -15.16
CA TRP A 188 -12.71 -18.22 -14.26
C TRP A 188 -12.73 -19.14 -13.05
N LEU A 189 -13.87 -19.22 -12.37
CA LEU A 189 -14.04 -20.03 -11.17
C LEU A 189 -13.96 -21.54 -11.49
N ASP A 190 -14.48 -21.97 -12.64
CA ASP A 190 -14.34 -23.36 -13.11
C ASP A 190 -12.87 -23.74 -13.31
N ARG A 191 -12.05 -22.84 -13.87
CA ARG A 191 -10.60 -23.07 -14.10
C ARG A 191 -9.80 -23.19 -12.81
N SER A 192 -10.28 -22.64 -11.70
CA SER A 192 -9.61 -22.75 -10.40
C SER A 192 -9.63 -24.18 -9.81
N GLY A 193 -10.38 -25.11 -10.41
CA GLY A 193 -10.40 -26.52 -10.02
C GLY A 193 -11.06 -26.72 -8.67
N SER A 194 -10.34 -27.31 -7.70
CA SER A 194 -10.78 -27.51 -6.31
C SER A 194 -10.04 -26.66 -5.28
N LEU A 195 -9.18 -25.74 -5.75
CA LEU A 195 -8.31 -24.96 -4.87
C LEU A 195 -9.09 -23.92 -4.04
N PRO A 196 -8.58 -23.49 -2.87
CA PRO A 196 -9.19 -22.41 -2.11
C PRO A 196 -9.21 -21.10 -2.90
N LEU A 197 -10.31 -20.35 -2.77
CA LEU A 197 -10.57 -19.13 -3.53
C LEU A 197 -10.35 -17.87 -2.68
N SER A 198 -9.82 -16.83 -3.30
CA SER A 198 -9.80 -15.47 -2.75
C SER A 198 -10.60 -14.55 -3.67
N LEU A 199 -11.74 -14.06 -3.19
CA LEU A 199 -12.63 -13.21 -3.98
C LEU A 199 -12.66 -11.78 -3.45
N SER A 200 -12.73 -10.82 -4.35
CA SER A 200 -12.94 -9.41 -4.06
C SER A 200 -14.14 -8.92 -4.85
N ILE A 201 -15.17 -8.40 -4.20
CA ILE A 201 -16.39 -7.88 -4.84
C ILE A 201 -16.51 -6.40 -4.48
N SER A 202 -16.58 -5.53 -5.48
CA SER A 202 -16.69 -4.08 -5.26
C SER A 202 -17.90 -3.49 -5.95
N TYR A 203 -18.40 -2.38 -5.42
CA TYR A 203 -19.40 -1.55 -6.07
C TYR A 203 -18.76 -0.22 -6.50
N PRO A 204 -19.08 0.33 -7.69
CA PRO A 204 -18.38 1.50 -8.21
C PRO A 204 -18.64 2.74 -7.34
N SER A 205 -17.58 3.44 -6.97
CA SER A 205 -17.61 4.58 -6.05
C SER A 205 -18.32 5.82 -6.63
N GLY A 206 -18.27 6.03 -7.95
CA GLY A 206 -18.92 7.18 -8.62
C GLY A 206 -20.43 7.24 -8.45
N TYR A 207 -21.08 6.10 -8.17
CA TYR A 207 -22.53 6.05 -7.91
C TYR A 207 -22.91 6.29 -6.45
N LEU A 208 -21.94 6.30 -5.53
CA LEU A 208 -22.19 6.56 -4.11
C LEU A 208 -22.55 8.04 -3.86
N GLN A 209 -21.98 8.97 -4.64
CA GLN A 209 -22.27 10.42 -4.53
C GLN A 209 -23.63 10.79 -5.14
N THR A 210 -24.00 10.22 -6.28
CA THR A 210 -25.23 10.61 -7.02
C THR A 210 -26.51 10.16 -6.32
N ALA A 211 -26.49 9.01 -5.66
CA ALA A 211 -27.61 8.53 -4.84
C ALA A 211 -27.88 9.43 -3.61
N THR A 212 -26.84 10.07 -3.05
CA THR A 212 -26.99 10.96 -1.87
C THR A 212 -27.65 12.30 -2.19
N GLN A 213 -27.63 12.75 -3.45
CA GLN A 213 -28.12 14.07 -3.86
C GLN A 213 -29.59 14.07 -4.32
N HIS A 214 -30.14 12.93 -4.76
CA HIS A 214 -31.42 12.92 -5.50
C HIS A 214 -32.61 12.23 -4.82
N GLY A 215 -32.49 11.73 -3.58
CA GLY A 215 -33.63 11.34 -2.74
C GLY A 215 -34.76 10.61 -3.46
N VAL A 216 -34.42 9.56 -4.23
CA VAL A 216 -35.43 8.87 -5.05
C VAL A 216 -36.09 7.76 -4.23
N ASP A 217 -37.34 7.99 -3.85
CA ASP A 217 -38.28 7.04 -3.20
C ASP A 217 -38.74 5.91 -4.15
N GLY A 218 -37.78 5.17 -4.73
CA GLY A 218 -38.03 4.13 -5.72
C GLY A 218 -37.23 2.85 -5.48
N ALA A 219 -36.92 2.53 -4.22
CA ALA A 219 -36.11 1.36 -3.87
C ALA A 219 -36.86 0.01 -3.99
N GLY A 220 -38.19 0.01 -4.18
CA GLY A 220 -39.02 -1.16 -3.88
C GLY A 220 -39.25 -2.21 -4.98
N GLU A 221 -38.89 -1.99 -6.25
CA GLU A 221 -39.37 -2.87 -7.33
C GLU A 221 -38.32 -3.38 -8.34
N GLU A 222 -37.05 -2.97 -8.23
CA GLU A 222 -36.01 -3.31 -9.23
C GLU A 222 -34.77 -3.93 -8.55
N GLU A 223 -35.05 -4.81 -7.59
CA GLU A 223 -34.10 -5.35 -6.62
C GLU A 223 -33.31 -6.59 -7.10
N ASP A 224 -33.66 -7.18 -8.25
CA ASP A 224 -33.16 -8.51 -8.65
C ASP A 224 -32.10 -8.50 -9.76
N GLU A 225 -31.66 -7.33 -10.24
CA GLU A 225 -30.83 -7.26 -11.43
C GLU A 225 -29.44 -7.91 -11.24
N ILE A 226 -28.88 -7.94 -10.03
CA ILE A 226 -27.55 -8.55 -9.73
C ILE A 226 -27.61 -10.00 -9.25
N ASP A 227 -28.81 -10.55 -9.04
CA ASP A 227 -29.01 -11.92 -8.56
C ASP A 227 -28.35 -13.00 -9.43
N PRO A 228 -28.33 -12.88 -10.78
CA PRO A 228 -27.64 -13.85 -11.63
C PRO A 228 -26.17 -14.03 -11.25
N LEU A 229 -25.47 -12.95 -10.90
CA LEU A 229 -24.06 -13.00 -10.51
C LEU A 229 -23.89 -13.74 -9.18
N PHE A 230 -24.73 -13.47 -8.19
CA PHE A 230 -24.69 -14.21 -6.92
C PHE A 230 -25.01 -15.69 -7.11
N GLY A 231 -25.93 -16.03 -8.02
CA GLY A 231 -26.20 -17.42 -8.42
C GLY A 231 -24.99 -18.12 -9.05
N ILE A 232 -24.11 -17.40 -9.76
CA ILE A 232 -22.87 -17.95 -10.32
C ILE A 232 -21.80 -18.17 -9.25
N ILE A 233 -21.72 -17.29 -8.24
CA ILE A 233 -20.64 -17.34 -7.24
C ILE A 233 -21.01 -18.29 -6.08
N GLN A 234 -22.30 -18.45 -5.75
CA GLN A 234 -22.80 -19.29 -4.67
C GLN A 234 -22.26 -20.75 -4.69
N PRO A 235 -22.22 -21.48 -5.81
CA PRO A 235 -21.72 -22.87 -5.84
C PRO A 235 -20.25 -23.00 -5.41
N PHE A 236 -19.47 -21.91 -5.50
CA PHE A 236 -18.07 -21.87 -5.14
C PHE A 236 -17.83 -21.41 -3.69
N ALA A 237 -18.88 -20.98 -2.98
CA ALA A 237 -18.83 -20.52 -1.59
C ALA A 237 -18.09 -21.47 -0.63
N PRO A 238 -18.24 -22.81 -0.71
CA PRO A 238 -17.53 -23.71 0.18
C PRO A 238 -16.00 -23.64 0.11
N ARG A 239 -15.46 -23.09 -0.98
CA ARG A 239 -14.02 -22.99 -1.23
C ARG A 239 -13.46 -21.62 -0.89
N TRP A 240 -14.29 -20.66 -0.48
CA TRP A 240 -13.81 -19.31 -0.18
C TRP A 240 -12.91 -19.36 1.05
N ARG A 241 -11.67 -18.91 0.88
CA ARG A 241 -10.68 -18.75 1.95
C ARG A 241 -10.55 -17.30 2.37
N HIS A 242 -10.54 -16.39 1.39
CA HIS A 242 -10.48 -14.95 1.62
C HIS A 242 -11.63 -14.27 0.88
N LEU A 243 -12.35 -13.39 1.54
CA LEU A 243 -13.44 -12.61 0.95
C LEU A 243 -13.24 -11.13 1.28
N HIS A 244 -13.14 -10.29 0.25
CA HIS A 244 -13.15 -8.84 0.36
C HIS A 244 -14.44 -8.30 -0.27
N LEU A 245 -15.22 -7.53 0.49
CA LEU A 245 -16.47 -6.93 0.04
C LEU A 245 -16.38 -5.41 0.22
N SER A 246 -16.51 -4.65 -0.85
CA SER A 246 -16.67 -3.18 -0.81
C SER A 246 -17.97 -2.82 -1.51
N ILE A 247 -19.09 -2.98 -0.82
CA ILE A 247 -20.44 -2.92 -1.40
C ILE A 247 -21.42 -2.20 -0.46
N PRO A 248 -22.52 -1.62 -0.98
CA PRO A 248 -23.59 -1.11 -0.14
C PRO A 248 -24.20 -2.17 0.78
N LEU A 249 -24.66 -1.75 1.97
CA LEU A 249 -25.25 -2.66 2.96
C LEU A 249 -26.42 -3.50 2.41
N TYR A 250 -27.30 -2.93 1.59
CA TYR A 250 -28.43 -3.67 1.03
C TYR A 250 -28.00 -4.77 0.04
N ILE A 251 -26.89 -4.55 -0.68
CA ILE A 251 -26.31 -5.57 -1.59
C ILE A 251 -25.71 -6.70 -0.77
N TYR A 252 -25.00 -6.37 0.32
CA TYR A 252 -24.50 -7.38 1.26
C TYR A 252 -25.64 -8.26 1.79
N GLN A 253 -26.76 -7.66 2.22
CA GLN A 253 -27.90 -8.42 2.75
C GLN A 253 -28.48 -9.40 1.72
N LYS A 254 -28.47 -9.04 0.43
CA LYS A 254 -28.88 -9.95 -0.65
C LYS A 254 -27.89 -11.10 -0.81
N LEU A 255 -26.59 -10.80 -0.80
CA LEU A 255 -25.54 -11.80 -0.86
C LEU A 255 -25.65 -12.82 0.28
N GLU A 256 -25.80 -12.34 1.51
CA GLU A 256 -25.93 -13.20 2.70
C GLU A 256 -27.16 -14.11 2.64
N ARG A 257 -28.30 -13.62 2.12
CA ARG A 257 -29.51 -14.46 1.93
C ARG A 257 -29.32 -15.57 0.89
N LYS A 258 -28.45 -15.38 -0.10
CA LYS A 258 -28.21 -16.37 -1.17
C LYS A 258 -27.18 -17.43 -0.76
N ILE A 259 -26.33 -17.14 0.23
CA ILE A 259 -25.26 -18.04 0.67
C ILE A 259 -25.69 -18.79 1.93
N THR A 260 -25.50 -20.11 1.93
CA THR A 260 -25.65 -20.91 3.15
C THR A 260 -24.40 -20.74 4.02
N LEU A 261 -24.52 -20.15 5.20
CA LEU A 261 -23.37 -19.88 6.09
C LEU A 261 -22.60 -21.14 6.48
N ASP A 262 -23.29 -22.25 6.70
CA ASP A 262 -22.68 -23.56 7.01
C ASP A 262 -21.74 -24.06 5.90
N SER A 263 -21.94 -23.56 4.67
CA SER A 263 -21.07 -23.91 3.55
C SER A 263 -19.69 -23.23 3.65
N LEU A 264 -19.58 -22.07 4.32
CA LEU A 264 -18.39 -21.21 4.38
C LEU A 264 -17.29 -21.72 5.33
N SER A 265 -17.11 -23.03 5.43
CA SER A 265 -16.16 -23.69 6.35
C SER A 265 -14.68 -23.41 6.09
N MET A 266 -14.32 -22.94 4.88
CA MET A 266 -12.94 -22.60 4.51
C MET A 266 -12.60 -21.13 4.74
N LEU A 267 -13.56 -20.28 5.09
CA LEU A 267 -13.36 -18.83 5.16
C LEU A 267 -12.50 -18.50 6.39
N ARG A 268 -11.30 -17.96 6.16
CA ARG A 268 -10.33 -17.58 7.20
C ARG A 268 -10.13 -16.07 7.30
N TYR A 269 -10.20 -15.35 6.17
CA TYR A 269 -10.07 -13.90 6.13
C TYR A 269 -11.30 -13.25 5.52
N LEU A 270 -11.86 -12.30 6.24
CA LEU A 270 -13.00 -11.51 5.82
C LEU A 270 -12.67 -10.03 5.95
N ASN A 271 -12.78 -9.32 4.83
CA ASN A 271 -12.66 -7.87 4.79
C ASN A 271 -13.97 -7.29 4.24
N ILE A 272 -14.64 -6.45 5.03
CA ILE A 272 -15.96 -5.91 4.73
C ILE A 272 -15.95 -4.39 4.86
N HIS A 273 -16.20 -3.69 3.76
CA HIS A 273 -16.39 -2.25 3.67
C HIS A 273 -17.82 -1.98 3.21
N LEU A 274 -18.71 -1.65 4.15
CA LEU A 274 -20.13 -1.42 3.88
C LEU A 274 -20.44 0.07 3.80
N HIS A 275 -20.75 0.52 2.59
CA HIS A 275 -21.14 1.90 2.34
C HIS A 275 -22.61 2.13 2.70
N HIS A 276 -22.92 3.24 3.36
CA HIS A 276 -24.29 3.67 3.59
C HIS A 276 -24.77 4.56 2.45
N LEU A 277 -25.47 3.97 1.48
CA LEU A 277 -26.33 4.74 0.58
C LEU A 277 -27.57 5.17 1.38
N HIS A 278 -27.87 6.48 1.37
CA HIS A 278 -28.93 7.10 2.17
C HIS A 278 -30.25 6.30 2.12
N TYR A 279 -30.63 5.68 3.24
CA TYR A 279 -32.00 5.26 3.51
C TYR A 279 -32.65 6.33 4.41
N PRO A 280 -33.90 6.76 4.16
CA PRO A 280 -34.56 7.75 5.00
C PRO A 280 -34.52 7.33 6.48
N ARG A 281 -34.18 8.28 7.35
CA ARG A 281 -33.91 8.10 8.80
C ARG A 281 -35.04 7.42 9.59
N ALA A 282 -36.24 7.28 9.02
CA ALA A 282 -37.46 6.94 9.76
C ALA A 282 -37.72 5.43 9.96
N THR A 283 -37.04 4.52 9.26
CA THR A 283 -37.35 3.06 9.29
C THR A 283 -36.13 2.15 9.25
N GLN A 284 -34.98 2.58 9.76
CA GLN A 284 -33.80 1.71 9.78
C GLN A 284 -33.84 0.78 11.02
N PRO A 285 -33.73 -0.56 10.84
CA PRO A 285 -33.61 -1.47 11.97
C PRO A 285 -32.34 -1.13 12.73
N THR A 286 -32.38 -1.00 14.06
CA THR A 286 -31.23 -0.66 14.93
C THR A 286 -30.09 -1.67 14.83
N VAL A 287 -30.39 -2.91 14.47
CA VAL A 287 -29.45 -4.03 14.33
C VAL A 287 -29.27 -4.41 12.86
N ILE A 288 -28.02 -4.56 12.43
CA ILE A 288 -27.68 -5.15 11.13
C ILE A 288 -27.29 -6.60 11.39
N PRO A 289 -28.07 -7.60 10.95
CA PRO A 289 -27.64 -8.97 11.00
C PRO A 289 -26.50 -9.16 10.00
N LEU A 290 -25.31 -9.44 10.53
CA LEU A 290 -24.17 -9.94 9.76
C LEU A 290 -23.78 -11.24 10.43
N TYR A 291 -24.21 -12.35 9.86
CA TYR A 291 -23.95 -13.66 10.43
C TYR A 291 -22.65 -14.26 9.90
N ILE A 292 -22.16 -13.78 8.75
CA ILE A 292 -20.88 -14.24 8.19
C ILE A 292 -19.69 -13.94 9.11
N ILE A 293 -19.79 -12.91 9.96
CA ILE A 293 -18.73 -12.63 10.92
C ILE A 293 -18.72 -13.74 11.97
N GLU A 294 -19.85 -14.25 12.46
CA GLU A 294 -19.94 -15.26 13.51
C GLU A 294 -19.44 -16.67 13.12
N LEU A 295 -18.86 -16.83 11.93
CA LEU A 295 -18.31 -18.09 11.45
C LEU A 295 -17.14 -18.57 12.33
N PRO A 296 -17.17 -19.82 12.82
CA PRO A 296 -16.14 -20.35 13.71
C PRO A 296 -14.79 -20.59 13.03
N SER A 297 -14.74 -20.63 11.69
CA SER A 297 -13.50 -20.78 10.93
C SER A 297 -12.73 -19.48 10.76
N LEU A 298 -13.34 -18.33 11.06
CA LEU A 298 -12.76 -17.03 10.77
C LEU A 298 -11.61 -16.71 11.73
N GLU A 299 -10.47 -16.33 11.16
CA GLU A 299 -9.24 -15.99 11.91
C GLU A 299 -8.95 -14.49 11.84
N LYS A 300 -9.22 -13.88 10.68
CA LYS A 300 -8.89 -12.48 10.38
C LYS A 300 -10.12 -11.71 9.95
N LEU A 301 -10.37 -10.57 10.61
CA LEU A 301 -11.47 -9.67 10.31
C LEU A 301 -10.96 -8.25 10.04
N SER A 302 -11.37 -7.66 8.91
CA SER A 302 -11.23 -6.23 8.63
C SER A 302 -12.60 -5.64 8.35
N LEU A 303 -12.97 -4.56 9.04
CA LEU A 303 -14.33 -4.05 8.99
C LEU A 303 -14.37 -2.52 8.96
N ASN A 304 -15.06 -2.01 7.95
CA ASN A 304 -15.44 -0.61 7.79
C ASN A 304 -16.97 -0.54 7.68
N CYS A 305 -17.63 -0.38 8.83
CA CYS A 305 -19.08 -0.22 8.91
C CYS A 305 -19.46 0.41 10.26
N LEU A 306 -19.68 1.72 10.23
CA LEU A 306 -19.94 2.55 11.41
C LEU A 306 -21.10 2.04 12.28
N ARG A 307 -22.13 1.45 11.66
CA ARG A 307 -23.31 0.95 12.38
C ARG A 307 -23.06 -0.32 13.19
N LEU A 308 -22.01 -1.09 12.89
CA LEU A 308 -21.63 -2.26 13.67
C LEU A 308 -20.62 -1.92 14.76
N THR A 309 -19.66 -1.06 14.44
CA THR A 309 -18.64 -0.63 15.42
C THR A 309 -19.24 0.17 16.57
N THR A 310 -20.47 0.65 16.42
CA THR A 310 -21.28 1.28 17.47
C THR A 310 -22.12 0.31 18.29
N ASN A 311 -22.13 -1.00 18.01
CA ASN A 311 -22.86 -2.02 18.80
C ASN A 311 -22.20 -3.41 18.68
N LEU A 312 -21.01 -3.58 19.27
CA LEU A 312 -20.26 -4.86 19.22
C LEU A 312 -20.74 -5.90 20.25
N GLY A 313 -21.40 -5.46 21.33
CA GLY A 313 -21.80 -6.31 22.47
C GLY A 313 -22.82 -7.41 22.14
N GLN A 314 -23.45 -7.33 20.97
CA GLN A 314 -24.37 -8.36 20.48
C GLN A 314 -23.66 -9.69 20.09
N TYR A 315 -22.37 -9.64 19.72
CA TYR A 315 -21.65 -10.79 19.15
C TYR A 315 -20.80 -11.56 20.19
N ARG A 316 -21.42 -12.06 21.27
CA ARG A 316 -20.77 -12.52 22.53
C ARG A 316 -19.86 -13.77 22.47
N ASN A 317 -19.72 -14.43 21.33
CA ASN A 317 -18.86 -15.61 21.20
C ASN A 317 -17.97 -15.62 19.96
N PHE A 318 -18.19 -14.68 19.05
CA PHE A 318 -17.48 -14.59 17.78
C PHE A 318 -15.99 -14.23 17.97
N TRP A 319 -15.73 -13.28 18.86
CA TRP A 319 -14.42 -12.66 19.05
C TRP A 319 -13.32 -13.61 19.55
N LYS A 320 -13.67 -14.76 20.13
CA LYS A 320 -12.71 -15.70 20.75
C LYS A 320 -11.78 -16.40 19.76
N GLY A 321 -12.27 -16.61 18.52
CA GLY A 321 -11.55 -17.33 17.47
C GLY A 321 -10.59 -16.46 16.65
N LEU A 322 -10.67 -15.13 16.78
CA LEU A 322 -9.95 -14.20 15.94
C LEU A 322 -8.52 -13.95 16.42
N THR A 323 -7.58 -13.93 15.47
CA THR A 323 -6.17 -13.61 15.66
C THR A 323 -5.82 -12.21 15.15
N ASP A 324 -6.54 -11.71 14.14
CA ASP A 324 -6.29 -10.40 13.56
C ASP A 324 -7.61 -9.62 13.43
N ILE A 325 -7.66 -8.43 14.02
CA ILE A 325 -8.82 -7.53 13.94
C ILE A 325 -8.36 -6.17 13.41
N CYS A 326 -9.05 -5.66 12.39
CA CYS A 326 -8.88 -4.32 11.84
C CYS A 326 -10.24 -3.61 11.79
N PHE A 327 -10.36 -2.47 12.45
CA PHE A 327 -11.54 -1.61 12.41
C PHE A 327 -11.18 -0.25 11.81
N GLU A 328 -11.56 -0.05 10.56
CA GLU A 328 -11.36 1.24 9.88
C GLU A 328 -12.37 2.30 10.36
N SER A 329 -13.59 1.86 10.68
CA SER A 329 -14.62 2.72 11.27
C SER A 329 -14.44 2.85 12.79
N PRO A 330 -14.73 4.02 13.38
CA PRO A 330 -14.54 4.24 14.81
C PRO A 330 -15.41 3.33 15.69
N VAL A 331 -14.84 2.88 16.80
CA VAL A 331 -15.47 2.06 17.85
C VAL A 331 -15.56 2.87 19.14
N THR A 332 -16.67 2.75 19.88
CA THR A 332 -16.81 3.42 21.19
C THR A 332 -16.05 2.67 22.29
N GLU A 333 -15.57 3.40 23.30
CA GLU A 333 -14.75 2.84 24.40
C GLU A 333 -15.39 1.65 25.12
N ALA A 334 -16.69 1.73 25.41
CA ALA A 334 -17.42 0.66 26.11
C ALA A 334 -17.45 -0.65 25.29
N HIS A 335 -17.79 -0.56 24.00
CA HIS A 335 -17.85 -1.71 23.11
C HIS A 335 -16.46 -2.27 22.80
N PHE A 336 -15.45 -1.40 22.72
CA PHE A 336 -14.06 -1.81 22.56
C PHE A 336 -13.61 -2.73 23.71
N LEU A 337 -13.82 -2.33 24.97
CA LEU A 337 -13.45 -3.16 26.12
C LEU A 337 -14.29 -4.43 26.24
N GLU A 338 -15.59 -4.38 25.93
CA GLU A 338 -16.44 -5.57 25.93
C GLU A 338 -15.98 -6.62 24.91
N MET A 339 -15.53 -6.18 23.74
CA MET A 339 -14.97 -7.03 22.69
C MET A 339 -13.60 -7.60 23.11
N LEU A 340 -12.67 -6.76 23.60
CA LEU A 340 -11.34 -7.23 23.98
C LEU A 340 -11.35 -8.28 25.09
N ARG A 341 -12.31 -8.22 26.03
CA ARG A 341 -12.50 -9.25 27.07
C ARG A 341 -12.76 -10.66 26.51
N GLN A 342 -13.09 -10.78 25.24
CA GLN A 342 -13.35 -12.05 24.57
C GLN A 342 -12.16 -12.50 23.70
N CYS A 343 -11.29 -11.58 23.28
CA CYS A 343 -10.18 -11.78 22.35
C CYS A 343 -8.87 -12.22 23.03
N HIS A 344 -8.77 -13.46 23.50
CA HIS A 344 -7.56 -13.92 24.20
C HIS A 344 -6.42 -14.37 23.27
N ASN A 345 -6.74 -14.74 22.02
CA ASN A 345 -5.80 -15.26 21.03
C ASN A 345 -5.34 -14.19 20.02
N LEU A 346 -5.58 -12.91 20.32
CA LEU A 346 -5.32 -11.81 19.40
C LEU A 346 -3.80 -11.60 19.22
N ILE A 347 -3.37 -11.56 17.96
CA ILE A 347 -1.97 -11.35 17.54
C ILE A 347 -1.79 -9.96 16.93
N SER A 348 -2.79 -9.49 16.16
CA SER A 348 -2.78 -8.16 15.55
C SER A 348 -4.09 -7.43 15.81
N LEU A 349 -3.99 -6.17 16.24
CA LEU A 349 -5.13 -5.27 16.44
C LEU A 349 -4.85 -3.93 15.75
N ASP A 350 -5.75 -3.52 14.87
CA ASP A 350 -5.80 -2.19 14.27
C ASP A 350 -7.17 -1.59 14.55
N VAL A 351 -7.24 -0.51 15.33
CA VAL A 351 -8.50 0.05 15.80
C VAL A 351 -8.50 1.57 15.77
N ASN A 352 -9.62 2.12 15.32
CA ASN A 352 -9.97 3.51 15.53
C ASN A 352 -10.93 3.63 16.72
N ILE A 353 -10.51 4.26 17.80
CA ILE A 353 -11.30 4.48 19.02
C ILE A 353 -11.88 5.89 18.97
N ALA A 354 -13.20 6.01 19.04
CA ALA A 354 -13.88 7.29 19.18
C ALA A 354 -14.28 7.54 20.64
N SER A 355 -13.76 8.62 21.20
CA SER A 355 -14.06 9.08 22.55
C SER A 355 -14.69 10.48 22.48
N PRO A 356 -15.83 10.73 23.14
CA PRO A 356 -16.44 12.06 23.14
C PRO A 356 -15.51 13.09 23.82
N TRP A 357 -15.49 14.32 23.29
CA TRP A 357 -14.71 15.43 23.88
C TRP A 357 -15.21 15.82 25.28
N VAL A 358 -16.52 15.68 25.50
CA VAL A 358 -17.16 15.89 26.79
C VAL A 358 -17.23 14.54 27.49
N LEU A 359 -16.67 14.46 28.71
CA LEU A 359 -16.81 13.29 29.57
C LEU A 359 -18.29 13.03 29.81
N ASP A 360 -18.83 12.03 29.14
CA ASP A 360 -20.15 11.52 29.48
C ASP A 360 -20.07 10.85 30.85
N SER A 361 -21.09 11.05 31.69
CA SER A 361 -21.16 10.53 33.06
C SER A 361 -21.29 9.00 33.15
N SER A 362 -21.18 8.30 32.00
CA SER A 362 -21.29 6.86 31.89
C SER A 362 -20.05 6.17 32.49
N GLU A 363 -20.28 5.33 33.50
CA GLU A 363 -19.23 4.55 34.15
C GLU A 363 -18.66 3.50 33.17
N LEU A 364 -17.44 3.73 32.69
CA LEU A 364 -16.68 2.72 31.96
C LEU A 364 -16.14 1.66 32.92
N ASN A 365 -16.42 0.39 32.64
CA ASN A 365 -15.80 -0.72 33.36
C ASN A 365 -14.33 -0.86 32.90
N LEU A 366 -13.39 -0.40 33.73
CA LEU A 366 -11.94 -0.41 33.47
C LEU A 366 -11.23 -1.64 34.05
N THR A 367 -11.90 -2.78 34.18
CA THR A 367 -11.24 -4.05 34.52
C THR A 367 -10.14 -4.36 33.52
N MET A 368 -8.93 -4.63 34.01
CA MET A 368 -7.77 -4.94 33.18
C MET A 368 -8.05 -6.14 32.24
N VAL A 369 -7.74 -5.97 30.96
CA VAL A 369 -7.83 -6.97 29.90
C VAL A 369 -6.44 -7.36 29.48
N VAL A 370 -6.10 -8.65 29.63
CA VAL A 370 -4.77 -9.16 29.30
C VAL A 370 -4.78 -9.77 27.91
N LEU A 371 -3.90 -9.28 27.03
CA LEU A 371 -3.71 -9.73 25.65
C LEU A 371 -2.28 -10.30 25.50
N PRO A 372 -2.05 -11.56 25.94
CA PRO A 372 -0.69 -12.10 26.10
C PRO A 372 0.01 -12.40 24.77
N HIS A 373 -0.74 -12.58 23.69
CA HIS A 373 -0.22 -12.95 22.37
C HIS A 373 -0.18 -11.78 21.37
N LEU A 374 -0.57 -10.58 21.79
CA LEU A 374 -0.64 -9.42 20.90
C LEU A 374 0.77 -8.96 20.53
N GLU A 375 1.14 -9.08 19.26
CA GLU A 375 2.45 -8.69 18.74
C GLU A 375 2.40 -7.35 17.96
N SER A 376 1.27 -7.04 17.33
CA SER A 376 1.08 -5.81 16.55
C SER A 376 -0.14 -5.06 17.04
N LEU A 377 0.06 -3.82 17.51
CA LEU A 377 -1.00 -2.94 17.98
C LEU A 377 -0.95 -1.62 17.21
N LYS A 378 -2.02 -1.30 16.51
CA LYS A 378 -2.24 -0.03 15.83
C LYS A 378 -3.47 0.64 16.42
N VAL A 379 -3.29 1.84 16.96
CA VAL A 379 -4.34 2.59 17.63
C VAL A 379 -4.43 3.96 17.00
N ARG A 380 -5.63 4.26 16.48
CA ARG A 380 -6.04 5.61 16.12
C ARG A 380 -7.05 6.06 17.15
N GLU A 381 -6.87 7.24 17.73
CA GLU A 381 -7.88 7.88 18.56
C GLU A 381 -8.58 8.97 17.75
N THR A 382 -9.89 9.14 17.96
CA THR A 382 -10.69 10.23 17.41
C THR A 382 -11.48 10.88 18.55
N GLY A 383 -11.40 12.21 18.66
CA GLY A 383 -11.91 12.92 19.83
C GLY A 383 -10.87 13.05 20.95
N SER A 384 -11.24 12.70 22.18
CA SER A 384 -10.35 12.75 23.36
C SER A 384 -9.52 11.45 23.51
N PRO A 385 -8.39 11.49 24.26
CA PRO A 385 -7.65 10.27 24.62
C PRO A 385 -8.56 9.29 25.37
N SER A 386 -8.52 8.03 24.95
CA SER A 386 -9.40 6.98 25.45
C SER A 386 -8.98 6.50 26.84
N ARG A 387 -9.92 6.54 27.77
CA ARG A 387 -9.79 5.94 29.10
C ARG A 387 -9.69 4.42 29.02
N ALA A 388 -10.33 3.80 28.02
CA ALA A 388 -10.28 2.36 27.83
C ALA A 388 -8.87 1.79 27.63
N ILE A 389 -7.94 2.55 27.05
CA ILE A 389 -6.57 2.10 26.83
C ILE A 389 -5.86 1.77 28.15
N SER A 390 -6.16 2.50 29.22
CA SER A 390 -5.60 2.23 30.57
C SER A 390 -5.96 0.85 31.13
N ALA A 391 -7.00 0.20 30.58
CA ALA A 391 -7.38 -1.15 30.97
C ALA A 391 -6.72 -2.23 30.09
N VAL A 392 -5.98 -1.87 29.03
CA VAL A 392 -5.36 -2.85 28.12
C VAL A 392 -3.95 -3.19 28.60
N ASN A 393 -3.69 -4.46 28.88
CA ASN A 393 -2.38 -4.99 29.22
C ASN A 393 -1.90 -5.94 28.12
N ALA A 394 -0.96 -5.48 27.31
CA ALA A 394 -0.43 -6.21 26.16
C ALA A 394 1.11 -6.25 26.19
N PRO A 395 1.71 -7.16 26.98
CA PRO A 395 3.14 -7.13 27.28
C PRO A 395 4.04 -7.72 26.19
N SER A 396 3.46 -8.34 25.16
CA SER A 396 4.19 -9.02 24.07
C SER A 396 4.27 -8.19 22.78
N VAL A 397 3.79 -6.94 22.81
CA VAL A 397 3.69 -6.08 21.62
C VAL A 397 5.10 -5.76 21.11
N LYS A 398 5.35 -6.07 19.84
CA LYS A 398 6.59 -5.80 19.12
C LYS A 398 6.46 -4.57 18.23
N LEU A 399 5.29 -4.35 17.65
CA LEU A 399 4.98 -3.20 16.80
C LEU A 399 3.86 -2.38 17.44
N LEU A 400 4.13 -1.11 17.74
CA LEU A 400 3.14 -0.13 18.18
C LEU A 400 3.07 1.01 17.17
N GLU A 401 1.90 1.18 16.55
CA GLU A 401 1.56 2.37 15.77
C GLU A 401 0.48 3.15 16.51
N TYR A 402 0.73 4.42 16.81
CA TYR A 402 -0.20 5.24 17.57
C TYR A 402 -0.41 6.59 16.89
N ARG A 403 -1.67 6.92 16.64
CA ARG A 403 -2.10 8.18 16.02
C ARG A 403 -3.20 8.81 16.88
N CYS A 404 -2.91 10.01 17.37
CA CYS A 404 -3.89 10.86 18.04
C CYS A 404 -4.68 11.63 16.98
N PRO A 405 -5.91 12.10 17.25
CA PRO A 405 -6.62 12.94 16.30
C PRO A 405 -5.94 14.30 16.17
N ASP A 406 -5.86 14.79 14.94
CA ASP A 406 -5.55 16.19 14.67
C ASP A 406 -6.64 17.04 15.34
N ARG A 407 -6.25 17.85 16.32
CA ARG A 407 -7.07 18.99 16.70
C ARG A 407 -7.20 19.85 15.45
N TYR A 408 -8.37 20.42 15.21
CA TYR A 408 -8.71 21.25 14.04
C TYR A 408 -9.42 20.57 12.86
N ALA A 409 -10.25 19.55 13.10
CA ALA A 409 -11.36 19.24 12.20
C ALA A 409 -12.71 19.47 12.93
N ASN A 410 -13.28 20.67 12.76
CA ASN A 410 -14.65 21.08 13.13
C ASN A 410 -14.97 21.35 14.60
N TYR A 411 -14.40 22.42 15.18
CA TYR A 411 -15.12 23.20 16.19
C TYR A 411 -15.27 24.63 15.69
N ASP A 412 -16.31 24.85 14.89
CA ASP A 412 -17.00 26.13 14.89
C ASP A 412 -17.94 26.12 16.11
N PHE A 413 -17.88 27.18 16.91
CA PHE A 413 -18.73 27.48 18.08
C PHE A 413 -18.41 26.69 19.37
N ILE A 414 -17.55 27.26 20.23
CA ILE A 414 -17.87 27.74 21.60
C ILE A 414 -16.55 28.02 22.35
N GLU A 415 -16.39 29.29 22.73
CA GLU A 415 -15.55 29.89 23.80
C GLU A 415 -14.03 29.62 23.89
N GLU A 416 -13.30 30.70 24.13
CA GLU A 416 -11.84 30.90 24.16
C GLU A 416 -11.07 30.14 25.26
N GLU A 417 -11.54 28.98 25.71
CA GLU A 417 -10.83 28.21 26.75
C GLU A 417 -9.91 27.13 26.16
N SER A 418 -8.69 27.59 25.86
CA SER A 418 -7.43 26.83 25.95
C SER A 418 -7.24 25.62 25.01
N SER A 419 -6.38 25.82 24.01
CA SER A 419 -5.67 24.75 23.28
C SER A 419 -4.67 24.05 24.20
N VAL A 420 -5.12 23.34 25.24
CA VAL A 420 -4.23 22.60 26.14
C VAL A 420 -3.77 21.33 25.42
N MET A 421 -2.56 21.30 24.88
CA MET A 421 -1.97 20.04 24.41
C MET A 421 -2.06 19.01 25.55
N VAL A 422 -2.62 17.83 25.25
CA VAL A 422 -3.02 16.84 26.26
C VAL A 422 -1.89 15.86 26.36
N ARG A 423 -1.46 15.57 27.59
CA ARG A 423 -0.46 14.55 27.88
C ARG A 423 -0.86 13.22 27.23
N PRO A 424 0.05 12.52 26.52
CA PRO A 424 -0.26 11.28 25.82
C PRO A 424 -0.37 10.08 26.77
N GLU A 425 -1.29 10.13 27.74
CA GLU A 425 -1.44 9.08 28.77
C GLU A 425 -1.65 7.69 28.14
N SER A 426 -2.45 7.61 27.07
CA SER A 426 -2.66 6.39 26.28
C SER A 426 -1.35 5.82 25.73
N LEU A 427 -0.52 6.65 25.09
CA LEU A 427 0.75 6.23 24.51
C LEU A 427 1.75 5.80 25.59
N VAL A 428 1.89 6.61 26.64
CA VAL A 428 2.79 6.32 27.78
C VAL A 428 2.42 4.99 28.41
N TRP A 429 1.12 4.74 28.62
CA TRP A 429 0.62 3.46 29.13
C TRP A 429 0.99 2.29 28.22
N LEU A 430 0.73 2.41 26.90
CA LEU A 430 1.01 1.33 25.95
C LEU A 430 2.51 1.01 25.84
N ILE A 431 3.38 2.03 25.78
CA ILE A 431 4.83 1.84 25.77
C ILE A 431 5.29 1.19 27.07
N SER A 432 4.79 1.65 28.22
CA SER A 432 5.17 1.10 29.53
C SER A 432 4.81 -0.38 29.66
N ASN A 433 3.63 -0.79 29.17
CA ASN A 433 3.21 -2.19 29.19
C ASN A 433 4.06 -3.07 28.26
N ALA A 434 4.49 -2.55 27.11
CA ALA A 434 5.24 -3.28 26.09
C ALA A 434 6.75 -3.03 26.13
N ALA A 435 7.27 -2.33 27.15
CA ALA A 435 8.63 -1.79 27.15
C ALA A 435 9.72 -2.84 26.88
N ALA A 436 9.53 -4.06 27.36
CA ALA A 436 10.48 -5.16 27.21
C ALA A 436 10.47 -5.84 25.82
N SER A 437 9.35 -5.76 25.08
CA SER A 437 9.16 -6.46 23.81
C SER A 437 9.13 -5.53 22.59
N LEU A 438 8.91 -4.23 22.79
CA LEU A 438 8.67 -3.26 21.73
C LEU A 438 9.92 -3.07 20.85
N GLN A 439 9.78 -3.35 19.55
CA GLN A 439 10.84 -3.27 18.55
C GLN A 439 10.61 -2.15 17.54
N THR A 440 9.36 -1.91 17.15
CA THR A 440 8.97 -0.87 16.19
C THR A 440 7.97 0.08 16.84
N LEU A 441 8.31 1.36 16.87
CA LEU A 441 7.44 2.43 17.37
C LEU A 441 7.16 3.41 16.23
N SER A 442 5.88 3.57 15.88
CA SER A 442 5.40 4.55 14.92
C SER A 442 4.47 5.53 15.61
N ILE A 443 4.85 6.80 15.65
CA ILE A 443 4.07 7.85 16.30
C ILE A 443 3.92 9.08 15.41
N ASP A 444 2.78 9.74 15.54
CA ASP A 444 2.57 11.07 14.96
C ASP A 444 2.80 12.13 16.05
N PRO A 445 3.92 12.86 16.01
CA PRO A 445 4.26 13.84 17.03
C PRO A 445 3.53 15.17 16.86
N HIS A 446 2.82 15.42 15.74
CA HIS A 446 2.08 16.68 15.54
C HIS A 446 1.05 16.94 16.66
N ALA A 447 0.54 15.87 17.29
CA ALA A 447 -0.46 15.96 18.32
C ALA A 447 0.08 16.21 19.76
N PHE A 448 1.41 16.18 19.97
CA PHE A 448 2.02 16.18 21.31
C PHE A 448 3.12 17.22 21.48
N GLU A 449 3.27 17.74 22.70
CA GLU A 449 4.40 18.61 23.04
C GLU A 449 5.70 17.80 23.05
N SER A 450 6.80 18.49 22.75
CA SER A 450 8.14 17.89 22.69
C SER A 450 8.53 17.14 23.97
N GLU A 451 8.21 17.69 25.15
CA GLU A 451 8.54 17.07 26.43
C GLU A 451 7.87 15.71 26.64
N HIS A 452 6.62 15.57 26.20
CA HIS A 452 5.83 14.35 26.32
C HIS A 452 6.32 13.25 25.37
N ILE A 453 6.74 13.63 24.16
CA ILE A 453 7.35 12.69 23.21
C ILE A 453 8.69 12.19 23.77
N LEU A 454 9.50 13.08 24.34
CA LEU A 454 10.77 12.70 24.97
C LEU A 454 10.55 11.72 26.13
N GLU A 455 9.53 11.93 26.96
CA GLU A 455 9.13 10.96 28.00
C GLU A 455 8.83 9.58 27.39
N CYS A 456 8.04 9.51 26.31
CA CYS A 456 7.72 8.26 25.63
C CYS A 456 8.98 7.56 25.07
N LEU A 457 9.89 8.32 24.45
CA LEU A 457 11.13 7.77 23.88
C LEU A 457 12.12 7.26 24.95
N ARG A 458 12.12 7.85 26.15
CA ARG A 458 12.92 7.34 27.30
C ARG A 458 12.45 5.96 27.74
N LEU A 459 11.14 5.69 27.68
CA LEU A 459 10.58 4.39 28.05
C LEU A 459 10.84 3.30 26.99
N ALA A 460 11.03 3.69 25.73
CA ALA A 460 11.14 2.81 24.58
C ALA A 460 12.57 2.29 24.31
N ILE A 461 13.31 1.89 25.35
CA ILE A 461 14.75 1.56 25.27
C ILE A 461 15.12 0.40 24.31
N HIS A 462 14.19 -0.51 24.03
CA HIS A 462 14.41 -1.69 23.18
C HIS A 462 13.96 -1.50 21.73
N VAL A 463 13.43 -0.33 21.39
CA VAL A 463 13.01 -0.01 20.01
C VAL A 463 14.22 0.01 19.09
N LYS A 464 14.09 -0.73 17.99
CA LYS A 464 15.04 -0.82 16.88
C LYS A 464 14.64 0.04 15.71
N GLU A 465 13.35 0.28 15.53
CA GLU A 465 12.81 1.08 14.43
C GLU A 465 11.87 2.14 14.95
N LEU A 466 12.19 3.40 14.66
CA LEU A 466 11.36 4.56 14.96
C LEU A 466 10.83 5.17 13.66
N ILE A 467 9.51 5.37 13.61
CA ILE A 467 8.82 5.98 12.48
C ILE A 467 8.07 7.21 12.97
N PHE A 468 8.39 8.38 12.41
CA PHE A 468 7.67 9.62 12.64
C PHE A 468 6.77 9.96 11.45
N GLY A 469 5.49 10.13 11.75
CA GLY A 469 4.45 10.38 10.75
C GLY A 469 3.97 9.08 10.09
N PRO A 470 2.79 9.10 9.45
CA PRO A 470 2.21 7.91 8.88
C PRO A 470 3.10 7.34 7.77
N ASP A 471 3.22 6.02 7.73
CA ASP A 471 3.63 5.30 6.53
C ASP A 471 2.58 5.64 5.45
N MET A 472 2.91 6.57 4.56
CA MET A 472 1.93 7.11 3.59
C MET A 472 1.48 5.98 2.67
N ARG A 473 0.32 5.37 2.95
CA ARG A 473 -0.41 4.62 1.95
C ARG A 473 -0.72 5.59 0.79
N PRO A 474 -0.54 5.18 -0.48
CA PRO A 474 -0.93 6.00 -1.63
C PRO A 474 -2.42 6.38 -1.48
N GLY A 475 -2.72 7.69 -1.44
CA GLY A 475 -4.09 8.21 -1.43
C GLY A 475 -4.63 8.79 -0.11
N ALA A 476 -3.88 8.78 1.00
CA ALA A 476 -4.27 9.49 2.22
C ALA A 476 -3.89 10.98 2.11
N TYR A 477 -4.81 11.81 1.61
CA TYR A 477 -4.66 13.26 1.60
C TYR A 477 -4.76 13.78 3.05
N ILE A 478 -3.68 14.38 3.55
CA ILE A 478 -3.79 15.34 4.66
C ILE A 478 -4.45 16.57 4.05
N SER A 479 -5.66 16.92 4.51
CA SER A 479 -6.33 18.14 4.10
C SER A 479 -5.42 19.32 4.44
N LYS A 480 -5.00 20.07 3.42
CA LYS A 480 -4.19 21.30 3.52
C LYS A 480 -4.84 22.45 4.32
N GLU A 481 -6.02 22.22 4.92
CA GLU A 481 -6.90 23.26 5.44
C GLU A 481 -6.79 23.47 6.96
N CYS A 482 -5.92 22.74 7.66
CA CYS A 482 -5.76 22.88 9.11
C CYS A 482 -4.46 23.64 9.45
N VAL A 483 -4.38 24.94 9.19
CA VAL A 483 -3.24 25.77 9.66
C VAL A 483 -3.75 27.10 10.23
N GLY A 484 -4.04 27.10 11.53
CA GLY A 484 -4.23 28.31 12.34
C GLY A 484 -3.26 28.40 13.52
N TYR A 485 -2.50 27.35 13.80
CA TYR A 485 -1.55 27.27 14.91
C TYR A 485 -0.28 26.58 14.39
N GLU A 486 0.89 27.19 14.56
CA GLU A 486 2.18 26.53 14.35
C GLU A 486 2.52 25.78 15.65
N PRO A 487 2.32 24.45 15.75
CA PRO A 487 2.79 23.71 16.91
C PRO A 487 4.32 23.86 17.06
N ASP A 488 4.80 23.87 18.31
CA ASP A 488 6.22 23.88 18.60
C ASP A 488 6.88 22.63 18.00
N PRO A 489 7.89 22.77 17.15
CA PRO A 489 8.51 21.63 16.51
C PRO A 489 9.27 20.79 17.53
N PHE A 490 9.15 19.48 17.37
CA PHE A 490 9.88 18.51 18.17
C PHE A 490 11.40 18.74 18.07
N ASP A 491 12.06 18.92 19.22
CA ASP A 491 13.50 19.14 19.28
C ASP A 491 14.27 17.83 19.04
N LEU A 492 14.65 17.62 17.78
CA LEU A 492 15.44 16.47 17.34
C LEU A 492 16.87 16.49 17.87
N GLU A 493 17.38 17.62 18.40
CA GLU A 493 18.72 17.65 19.01
C GLU A 493 18.84 16.70 20.20
N ALA A 494 17.72 16.35 20.82
CA ALA A 494 17.63 15.35 21.89
C ALA A 494 18.17 13.95 21.50
N PHE A 495 18.25 13.64 20.19
CA PHE A 495 18.86 12.39 19.72
C PHE A 495 20.40 12.40 19.75
N THR A 496 21.02 13.56 19.96
CA THR A 496 22.49 13.72 19.99
C THR A 496 23.09 13.05 21.22
N VAL A 497 24.08 12.17 21.03
CA VAL A 497 24.76 11.49 22.12
C VAL A 497 25.96 12.33 22.58
N ARG A 498 26.01 12.70 23.86
CA ARG A 498 27.16 13.42 24.44
C ARG A 498 28.19 12.41 24.94
N THR A 499 29.38 12.43 24.35
CA THR A 499 30.45 11.45 24.62
C THR A 499 31.67 12.10 25.31
N THR A 500 31.47 12.87 26.38
CA THR A 500 32.57 13.55 27.09
C THR A 500 33.21 12.62 28.12
N GLU A 501 34.45 12.19 27.86
CA GLU A 501 35.34 11.50 28.84
C GLU A 501 36.34 12.46 29.52
N TYR A 502 36.32 13.76 29.24
CA TYR A 502 37.25 14.73 29.83
C TYR A 502 36.52 16.01 30.21
N ASP A 503 36.13 16.15 31.48
CA ASP A 503 36.00 17.44 32.16
C ASP A 503 36.10 17.24 33.68
N PHE A 504 37.29 16.83 34.15
CA PHE A 504 37.67 16.98 35.56
C PHE A 504 38.17 18.41 35.80
N SER A 505 37.23 19.32 35.98
CA SER A 505 37.47 20.55 36.75
C SER A 505 36.20 20.88 37.52
N CYS A 506 36.12 20.34 38.75
CA CYS A 506 35.10 20.72 39.74
C CYS A 506 35.54 22.03 40.43
N PRO A 507 34.61 22.82 41.02
CA PRO A 507 34.22 22.45 42.38
C PRO A 507 32.73 22.64 42.72
N ALA A 508 32.27 21.69 43.54
CA ALA A 508 31.32 21.86 44.65
C ALA A 508 29.88 22.33 44.33
N SER A 509 29.00 21.38 44.07
CA SER A 509 27.74 21.25 44.83
C SER A 509 27.22 19.82 44.69
N GLY A 510 26.75 19.24 45.80
CA GLY A 510 26.42 17.82 45.93
C GLY A 510 25.21 17.33 45.14
N SER A 511 25.32 17.25 43.83
CA SER A 511 24.42 16.47 42.98
C SER A 511 25.23 15.46 42.16
N ILE A 512 24.89 14.18 42.33
CA ILE A 512 25.40 13.06 41.52
C ILE A 512 25.29 13.45 40.04
N PRO A 513 26.35 13.31 39.22
CA PRO A 513 26.26 13.66 37.80
C PRO A 513 25.26 12.72 37.14
N LEU A 514 24.11 13.26 36.71
CA LEU A 514 23.18 12.57 35.82
C LEU A 514 23.96 12.18 34.57
N GLN A 515 24.26 10.90 34.39
CA GLN A 515 24.63 10.36 33.08
C GLN A 515 23.62 10.90 32.07
N SER A 516 24.07 11.58 31.02
CA SER A 516 23.19 12.01 29.94
C SER A 516 22.52 10.77 29.34
N GLU A 517 21.25 10.58 29.66
CA GLU A 517 20.46 9.42 29.25
C GLU A 517 20.40 9.34 27.72
N ILE A 518 20.91 8.25 27.15
CA ILE A 518 20.91 8.04 25.69
C ILE A 518 19.52 7.60 25.27
N LEU A 519 18.79 8.43 24.52
CA LEU A 519 17.48 8.07 23.98
C LEU A 519 17.60 6.93 22.96
N LEU A 520 16.72 5.93 23.04
CA LEU A 520 16.67 4.81 22.07
C LEU A 520 18.06 4.21 21.77
N PRO A 521 18.75 3.62 22.75
CA PRO A 521 20.11 3.13 22.57
C PRO A 521 20.19 1.99 21.55
N ASN A 522 19.09 1.25 21.31
CA ASN A 522 19.02 0.13 20.39
C ASN A 522 18.51 0.49 18.97
N LEU A 523 18.40 1.78 18.65
CA LEU A 523 17.86 2.23 17.37
C LEU A 523 18.76 1.84 16.19
N GLU A 524 18.22 1.09 15.24
CA GLU A 524 18.87 0.66 13.99
C GLU A 524 18.25 1.32 12.75
N SER A 525 16.98 1.72 12.81
CA SER A 525 16.22 2.33 11.70
C SER A 525 15.47 3.58 12.15
N LEU A 526 15.62 4.69 11.42
CA LEU A 526 14.89 5.94 11.63
C LEU A 526 14.23 6.37 10.33
N ASP A 527 12.88 6.37 10.29
CA ASP A 527 12.10 6.94 9.18
C ASP A 527 11.33 8.18 9.66
N MET A 528 11.50 9.29 8.97
CA MET A 528 10.84 10.56 9.26
C MET A 528 10.15 11.04 7.99
N ASN A 529 8.83 10.81 7.91
CA ASN A 529 8.02 11.14 6.74
C ASN A 529 7.20 12.42 6.92
N ASP A 530 7.07 12.93 8.14
CA ASP A 530 6.28 14.10 8.47
C ASP A 530 6.98 15.42 8.11
N SER A 531 6.29 16.28 7.37
CA SER A 531 6.77 17.59 6.95
C SER A 531 7.00 18.61 8.06
N TYR A 532 6.27 18.50 9.17
CA TYR A 532 6.13 19.60 10.13
C TYR A 532 7.22 19.56 11.21
N ILE A 533 7.56 18.37 11.71
CA ILE A 533 8.67 18.11 12.64
C ILE A 533 10.01 18.63 12.07
N ILE A 534 10.16 18.44 10.76
CA ILE A 534 11.43 18.59 10.03
C ILE A 534 11.54 20.02 9.45
N ALA A 535 10.57 20.91 9.70
CA ALA A 535 10.56 22.27 9.16
C ALA A 535 11.69 23.15 9.73
N LYS A 536 12.09 22.94 10.99
CA LYS A 536 13.16 23.73 11.65
C LYS A 536 14.52 23.03 11.74
N ILE A 537 14.67 21.80 11.23
CA ILE A 537 15.96 21.09 11.31
C ILE A 537 16.90 21.45 10.14
N THR A 538 18.10 21.91 10.49
CA THR A 538 19.17 22.23 9.53
C THR A 538 19.95 20.97 9.14
N ASP A 539 20.66 21.02 8.01
CA ASP A 539 21.56 19.91 7.63
C ASP A 539 22.70 19.75 8.64
N GLU A 540 23.11 20.84 9.29
CA GLU A 540 24.13 20.83 10.35
C GLU A 540 23.66 20.11 11.62
N THR A 541 22.40 20.31 12.02
CA THR A 541 21.82 19.59 13.15
C THR A 541 21.71 18.09 12.85
N LEU A 542 21.25 17.72 11.64
CA LEU A 542 21.22 16.31 11.20
C LEU A 542 22.62 15.69 11.19
N ARG A 543 23.61 16.41 10.66
CA ARG A 543 25.02 15.98 10.68
C ARG A 543 25.49 15.68 12.09
N ARG A 544 25.21 16.57 13.05
CA ARG A 544 25.59 16.41 14.45
C ARG A 544 24.95 15.17 15.08
N ILE A 545 23.65 14.96 14.88
CA ILE A 545 22.92 13.80 15.40
C ILE A 545 23.52 12.51 14.84
N LEU A 546 23.61 12.38 13.52
CA LEU A 546 24.10 11.17 12.85
C LEU A 546 25.55 10.86 13.23
N THR A 547 26.41 11.88 13.23
CA THR A 547 27.81 11.75 13.63
C THR A 547 27.94 11.26 15.07
N SER A 548 27.20 11.89 16.00
CA SER A 548 27.26 11.50 17.42
C SER A 548 26.82 10.05 17.65
N ARG A 549 25.85 9.55 16.87
CA ARG A 549 25.35 8.17 16.94
C ARG A 549 26.34 7.17 16.34
N ILE A 550 27.02 7.52 15.26
CA ILE A 550 28.09 6.69 14.67
C ILE A 550 29.25 6.55 15.67
N ASP A 551 29.70 7.67 16.26
CA ASP A 551 30.78 7.67 17.25
C ASP A 551 30.38 6.90 18.52
N ALA A 552 29.12 7.04 18.96
CA ALA A 552 28.60 6.28 20.10
C ALA A 552 28.51 4.78 19.81
N ALA A 553 28.15 4.38 18.59
CA ALA A 553 28.12 2.98 18.17
C ALA A 553 29.53 2.37 18.11
N GLN A 554 30.54 3.12 17.65
CA GLN A 554 31.94 2.70 17.68
C GLN A 554 32.41 2.34 19.11
N ARG A 555 31.92 3.07 20.10
CA ARG A 555 32.24 2.87 21.53
C ARG A 555 31.33 1.85 22.23
N GLY A 556 30.40 1.23 21.50
CA GLY A 556 29.44 0.26 22.05
C GLY A 556 28.36 0.86 22.96
N MET A 557 28.13 2.19 22.89
CA MET A 557 27.11 2.87 23.70
C MET A 557 25.72 2.82 23.04
N THR A 558 25.66 2.71 21.71
CA THR A 558 24.43 2.57 20.93
C THR A 558 24.56 1.46 19.90
N SER A 559 23.43 0.93 19.44
CA SER A 559 23.38 0.09 18.24
C SER A 559 23.73 0.89 16.99
N PRO A 560 24.32 0.26 15.96
CA PRO A 560 24.66 0.94 14.73
C PRO A 560 23.40 1.32 13.96
N LEU A 561 23.28 2.59 13.59
CA LEU A 561 22.18 3.09 12.77
C LEU A 561 22.39 2.63 11.32
N ARG A 562 21.58 1.66 10.87
CA ARG A 562 21.71 1.00 9.56
C ARG A 562 20.86 1.66 8.48
N ARG A 563 19.72 2.23 8.85
CA ARG A 563 18.79 2.85 7.90
C ARG A 563 18.31 4.19 8.42
N VAL A 564 18.46 5.23 7.61
CA VAL A 564 17.91 6.55 7.88
C VAL A 564 17.21 7.04 6.63
N LYS A 565 15.94 7.40 6.76
CA LYS A 565 15.14 7.98 5.70
C LYS A 565 14.43 9.21 6.23
N ILE A 566 14.66 10.36 5.63
CA ILE A 566 14.13 11.65 6.12
C ILE A 566 13.63 12.45 4.92
N ARG A 567 12.38 12.92 4.98
CA ARG A 567 11.77 13.80 3.97
C ARG A 567 11.77 15.26 4.43
N LEU A 568 12.63 16.08 3.82
CA LEU A 568 12.87 17.48 4.15
C LEU A 568 12.10 18.39 3.19
N TRP A 569 11.20 19.23 3.72
CA TRP A 569 10.38 20.16 2.94
C TRP A 569 11.07 21.50 2.65
N ARG A 570 12.39 21.48 2.61
CA ARG A 570 13.27 22.62 2.31
C ARG A 570 14.27 22.26 1.21
N GLN A 571 14.99 23.26 0.73
CA GLN A 571 16.13 23.02 -0.14
C GLN A 571 17.32 22.49 0.66
N LYS A 572 18.18 21.75 -0.03
CA LYS A 572 19.43 21.23 0.52
C LYS A 572 20.40 22.39 0.79
N GLU A 573 20.85 22.53 2.04
CA GLU A 573 21.82 23.55 2.46
C GLU A 573 23.24 23.01 2.29
N ILE A 574 23.50 21.81 2.85
CA ILE A 574 24.80 21.15 2.86
C ILE A 574 24.64 19.70 2.44
N ASP A 575 25.56 19.20 1.61
CA ASP A 575 25.61 17.78 1.27
C ASP A 575 26.35 16.96 2.32
N ILE A 576 25.60 16.49 3.33
CA ILE A 576 26.15 15.69 4.43
C ILE A 576 26.24 14.19 4.10
N VAL A 577 25.59 13.73 3.03
CA VAL A 577 25.46 12.28 2.73
C VAL A 577 26.83 11.60 2.50
N PRO A 578 27.74 12.13 1.66
CA PRO A 578 29.03 11.50 1.43
C PRO A 578 29.89 11.45 2.69
N GLU A 579 29.90 12.51 3.50
CA GLU A 579 30.66 12.61 4.76
C GLU A 579 30.20 11.55 5.77
N ILE A 580 28.89 11.44 5.98
CA ILE A 580 28.30 10.49 6.94
C ILE A 580 28.52 9.05 6.51
N LEU A 581 28.34 8.73 5.21
CA LEU A 581 28.56 7.38 4.70
C LEU A 581 30.04 6.96 4.78
N ALA A 582 30.96 7.87 4.47
CA ALA A 582 32.39 7.60 4.62
C ALA A 582 32.75 7.30 6.09
N ARG A 583 32.26 8.13 7.03
CA ARG A 583 32.50 7.93 8.46
C ARG A 583 31.88 6.64 8.99
N ALA A 584 30.67 6.28 8.56
CA ALA A 584 30.04 5.02 8.92
C ALA A 584 30.85 3.82 8.40
N HIS A 585 31.33 3.89 7.16
CA HIS A 585 32.19 2.86 6.56
C HIS A 585 33.52 2.69 7.30
N ASP A 586 34.18 3.79 7.70
CA ASP A 586 35.44 3.76 8.45
C ASP A 586 35.31 3.06 9.81
N VAL A 587 34.12 3.10 10.40
CA VAL A 587 33.77 2.43 11.67
C VAL A 587 33.24 1.01 11.43
N GLY A 588 33.08 0.56 10.18
CA GLY A 588 32.58 -0.76 9.81
C GLY A 588 31.05 -0.90 9.87
N ILE A 589 30.31 0.21 9.77
CA ILE A 589 28.85 0.25 9.77
C ILE A 589 28.34 0.34 8.34
N GLU A 590 27.56 -0.66 7.91
CA GLU A 590 26.81 -0.60 6.66
C GLU A 590 25.52 0.22 6.87
N MET A 591 25.53 1.46 6.37
CA MET A 591 24.44 2.42 6.54
C MET A 591 23.82 2.80 5.18
N LYS A 592 22.49 2.77 5.12
CA LYS A 592 21.70 3.37 4.04
C LYS A 592 21.11 4.70 4.51
N LEU A 593 21.46 5.78 3.82
CA LEU A 593 21.04 7.15 4.14
C LEU A 593 20.27 7.77 2.95
N ASP A 594 18.95 7.90 3.10
CA ASP A 594 18.03 8.44 2.10
C ASP A 594 17.47 9.80 2.58
N LEU A 595 18.13 10.91 2.24
CA LEU A 595 17.66 12.27 2.51
C LEU A 595 16.95 12.85 1.28
N LEU A 596 15.63 13.00 1.38
CA LEU A 596 14.77 13.47 0.28
C LEU A 596 14.41 14.95 0.49
N TYR A 597 14.94 15.83 -0.35
CA TYR A 597 14.68 17.27 -0.28
C TYR A 597 13.61 17.70 -1.28
N ARG A 598 12.91 18.81 -1.00
CA ARG A 598 11.97 19.41 -1.96
C ARG A 598 12.74 19.91 -3.20
N PRO A 599 12.28 19.61 -4.43
CA PRO A 599 12.91 20.11 -5.64
C PRO A 599 12.87 21.64 -5.70
N SER A 600 13.98 22.28 -6.06
CA SER A 600 14.02 23.71 -6.40
C SER A 600 13.09 24.03 -7.59
N ALA A 601 12.44 25.20 -7.59
CA ALA A 601 11.41 25.61 -8.56
C ALA A 601 11.77 25.40 -10.05
N HIS A 602 13.06 25.38 -10.41
CA HIS A 602 13.52 25.08 -11.76
C HIS A 602 13.29 23.63 -12.23
N HIS A 603 13.04 22.69 -11.32
CA HIS A 603 12.74 21.28 -11.65
C HIS A 603 11.24 20.95 -11.63
N GLN A 604 10.37 21.88 -11.22
CA GLN A 604 8.91 21.66 -11.25
C GLN A 604 8.37 21.57 -12.69
N GLN A 605 9.01 22.23 -13.66
CA GLN A 605 8.62 22.14 -15.08
C GLN A 605 8.96 20.79 -15.75
N ILE A 606 9.83 19.97 -15.14
CA ILE A 606 10.20 18.65 -15.68
C ILE A 606 9.46 17.52 -14.93
N GLY A 607 9.06 17.76 -13.68
CA GLY A 607 8.38 16.77 -12.83
C GLY A 607 6.88 16.60 -13.11
N GLU A 608 6.20 17.55 -13.77
CA GLU A 608 4.78 17.41 -14.15
C GLU A 608 4.53 16.44 -15.32
N ILE A 609 5.59 15.87 -15.92
CA ILE A 609 5.49 14.89 -17.02
C ILE A 609 5.70 13.43 -16.54
N LEU A 610 6.13 13.22 -15.30
CA LEU A 610 6.26 11.87 -14.73
C LEU A 610 5.25 11.68 -13.60
N ASN A 611 4.05 11.29 -14.01
CA ASN A 611 3.04 10.68 -13.15
C ASN A 611 3.69 9.57 -12.32
N TRP A 612 3.59 9.72 -11.00
CA TRP A 612 3.69 8.62 -10.05
C TRP A 612 2.31 7.95 -10.00
N ASP A 613 2.13 6.90 -10.81
CA ASP A 613 1.06 5.91 -10.68
C ASP A 613 1.54 4.72 -9.82
#